data_AF-M5SWD7-F1
#
_entry.id   AF-M5SWD7-F1
#
_cell.length_a   1.000
_cell.length_b   1.000
_cell.length_c   1.000
_cell.angle_alpha   90.00
_cell.angle_beta   90.00
_cell.angle_gamma   90.00
#
_symmetry.space_group_name_H-M   'P 1'
#
loop_
_entity.id
_entity.type
_entity.pdbx_description
1 polymer ?
#
loop_
_entity_poly.entity_id
_entity_poly.type
_entity_poly.pdbx_seq_one_letter_code
_entity_poly.pdbx_strand_id
1 'polypeptide(L)'
;MFHTRDLLATTAVIALTIAIANASVAYRGTGLPTLALATPLLLTALVHWRFALDWRVATGLHYPLAILWAFGFGVAFSIAWRRVPKTFFERDSVGLDYPLQFGMFSMEVMAIAGIASTAAYGLVSYCIHRFRITRTSTTTGNNAVHRSGVSASSDG
;
A
#
# COMPACT_ATOMS: atom_id res chain seq x y z
N MET A 1 -14.16 17.22 -7.41
CA MET A 1 -13.18 18.33 -7.57
C MET A 1 -11.85 17.85 -7.00
N PHE A 2 -10.90 17.45 -7.85
CA PHE A 2 -9.59 16.98 -7.40
C PHE A 2 -8.84 18.13 -6.71
N HIS A 3 -8.49 17.97 -5.44
CA HIS A 3 -7.69 18.97 -4.74
C HIS A 3 -6.23 18.86 -5.18
N THR A 4 -5.53 19.98 -5.28
CA THR A 4 -4.08 20.05 -5.58
C THR A 4 -3.24 19.12 -4.69
N ARG A 5 -3.70 18.85 -3.47
CA ARG A 5 -3.14 17.87 -2.54
C ARG A 5 -3.13 16.44 -3.08
N ASP A 6 -4.17 16.02 -3.79
CA ASP A 6 -4.29 14.65 -4.30
C ASP A 6 -3.35 14.44 -5.52
N LEU A 7 -3.15 15.51 -6.31
CA LEU A 7 -2.15 15.56 -7.39
C LEU A 7 -0.71 15.49 -6.86
N LEU A 8 -0.42 16.20 -5.76
CA LEU A 8 0.89 16.12 -5.10
C LEU A 8 1.14 14.73 -4.51
N ALA A 9 0.13 14.12 -3.87
CA ALA A 9 0.24 12.78 -3.30
C ALA A 9 0.52 11.73 -4.39
N THR A 10 -0.23 11.77 -5.49
CA THR A 10 -0.02 10.84 -6.62
C THR A 10 1.36 11.02 -7.26
N THR A 11 1.79 12.27 -7.47
CA THR A 11 3.14 12.57 -8.00
C THR A 11 4.25 12.07 -7.07
N ALA A 12 4.09 12.26 -5.75
CA ALA A 12 5.05 11.78 -4.76
C ALA A 12 5.15 10.24 -4.75
N VAL A 13 4.02 9.54 -4.90
CA VAL A 13 4.00 8.08 -5.01
C VAL A 13 4.76 7.61 -6.25
N ILE A 14 4.51 8.23 -7.41
CA ILE A 14 5.21 7.89 -8.66
C ILE A 14 6.71 8.16 -8.54
N ALA A 15 7.10 9.31 -7.99
CA ALA A 15 8.51 9.65 -7.76
C ALA A 15 9.19 8.65 -6.80
N LEU A 16 8.49 8.24 -5.75
CA LEU A 16 8.97 7.23 -4.82
C LEU A 16 9.15 5.87 -5.50
N THR A 17 8.24 5.44 -6.38
CA THR A 17 8.38 4.20 -7.16
C THR A 17 9.66 4.22 -7.99
N ILE A 18 9.92 5.32 -8.71
CA ILE A 18 11.11 5.47 -9.54
C ILE A 18 12.38 5.47 -8.67
N ALA A 19 12.35 6.15 -7.52
CA ALA A 19 13.48 6.19 -6.59
C ALA A 19 13.80 4.81 -6.01
N ILE A 20 12.78 4.04 -5.58
CA ILE A 20 12.96 2.69 -5.05
C ILE A 20 13.46 1.74 -6.15
N ALA A 21 12.96 1.86 -7.38
CA ALA A 21 13.43 1.07 -8.52
C ALA A 21 14.92 1.32 -8.82
N ASN A 22 15.33 2.59 -8.88
CA ASN A 22 16.73 2.98 -9.06
C ASN A 22 17.62 2.50 -7.90
N ALA A 23 17.17 2.66 -6.65
CA ALA A 23 17.91 2.20 -5.47
C ALA A 23 18.06 0.67 -5.45
N SER A 24 17.00 -0.06 -5.82
CA SER A 24 17.00 -1.53 -5.93
C SER A 24 18.00 -2.01 -7.00
N VAL A 25 18.16 -1.22 -8.07
CA VAL A 25 19.17 -1.46 -9.11
C VAL A 25 20.58 -1.13 -8.62
N ALA A 26 20.76 -0.07 -7.84
CA ALA A 26 22.09 0.34 -7.35
C ALA A 26 22.63 -0.59 -6.25
N TYR A 27 21.76 -1.11 -5.39
CA TYR A 27 22.12 -1.91 -4.21
C TYR A 27 21.58 -3.34 -4.31
N ARG A 28 21.84 -4.01 -5.43
CA ARG A 28 21.42 -5.40 -5.65
C ARG A 28 22.05 -6.29 -4.58
N GLY A 29 21.22 -6.92 -3.73
CA GLY A 29 21.66 -7.82 -2.66
C GLY A 29 21.36 -7.35 -1.24
N THR A 30 20.95 -6.09 -1.04
CA THR A 30 20.66 -5.54 0.31
C THR A 30 19.24 -5.80 0.81
N GLY A 31 18.46 -6.61 0.08
CA GLY A 31 17.05 -6.85 0.40
C GLY A 31 16.12 -5.67 0.08
N LEU A 32 16.61 -4.52 -0.39
CA LEU A 32 15.77 -3.38 -0.82
C LEU A 32 14.61 -3.74 -1.76
N PRO A 33 14.72 -4.72 -2.69
CA PRO A 33 13.57 -5.19 -3.47
C PRO A 33 12.41 -5.72 -2.62
N THR A 34 12.67 -6.24 -1.41
CA THR A 34 11.62 -6.67 -0.48
C THR A 34 10.85 -5.49 0.12
N LEU A 35 11.47 -4.31 0.28
CA LEU A 35 10.73 -3.10 0.66
C LEU A 35 9.77 -2.66 -0.44
N ALA A 36 10.11 -2.93 -1.70
CA ALA A 36 9.21 -2.70 -2.84
C ALA A 36 7.95 -3.58 -2.76
N LEU A 37 8.02 -4.76 -2.13
CA LEU A 37 6.85 -5.63 -1.90
C LEU A 37 5.95 -5.10 -0.77
N ALA A 38 6.51 -4.37 0.19
CA ALA A 38 5.75 -3.78 1.30
C ALA A 38 5.07 -2.46 0.92
N THR A 39 5.48 -1.81 -0.17
CA THR A 39 4.98 -0.48 -0.56
C THR A 39 3.49 -0.44 -0.89
N PRO A 40 2.89 -1.44 -1.55
CA PRO A 40 1.44 -1.51 -1.74
C PRO A 40 0.65 -1.46 -0.43
N LEU A 41 1.14 -2.09 0.64
CA LEU A 41 0.48 -2.07 1.95
C LEU A 41 0.42 -0.65 2.51
N LEU A 42 1.53 0.09 2.40
CA LEU A 42 1.61 1.48 2.83
C LEU A 42 0.67 2.37 2.00
N LEU A 43 0.64 2.18 0.68
CA LEU A 43 -0.27 2.93 -0.20
C LEU A 43 -1.73 2.65 0.12
N THR A 44 -2.12 1.38 0.31
CA THR A 44 -3.48 1.03 0.70
C THR A 44 -3.83 1.59 2.08
N ALA A 45 -2.92 1.55 3.05
CA ALA A 45 -3.13 2.15 4.37
C ALA A 45 -3.32 3.67 4.29
N LEU A 46 -2.53 4.36 3.47
CA LEU A 46 -2.68 5.80 3.23
C LEU A 46 -4.02 6.14 2.58
N VAL A 47 -4.43 5.39 1.56
CA VAL A 47 -5.74 5.56 0.89
C VAL A 47 -6.89 5.28 1.86
N HIS A 48 -6.80 4.19 2.61
CA HIS A 48 -7.78 3.83 3.64
C HIS A 48 -7.93 4.96 4.67
N TRP A 49 -6.83 5.51 5.17
CA TRP A 49 -6.87 6.61 6.14
C TRP A 49 -7.37 7.93 5.52
N ARG A 50 -6.86 8.29 4.34
CA ARG A 50 -7.13 9.58 3.68
C ARG A 50 -8.59 9.74 3.26
N PHE A 51 -9.21 8.66 2.78
CA PHE A 51 -10.60 8.65 2.32
C PHE A 51 -11.57 8.05 3.35
N ALA A 52 -11.08 7.71 4.55
CA ALA A 52 -11.86 7.08 5.62
C ALA A 52 -12.68 5.89 5.10
N LEU A 53 -12.05 5.04 4.28
CA LEU A 53 -12.72 3.89 3.66
C LEU A 53 -13.13 2.87 4.72
N ASP A 54 -14.20 2.13 4.45
CA ASP A 54 -14.50 0.93 5.24
C ASP A 54 -13.39 -0.12 5.02
N TRP A 55 -13.08 -0.90 6.06
CA TRP A 55 -12.02 -1.91 6.04
C TRP A 55 -12.24 -2.94 4.92
N ARG A 56 -13.50 -3.22 4.59
CA ARG A 56 -13.89 -4.10 3.47
C ARG A 56 -13.47 -3.51 2.12
N VAL A 57 -13.75 -2.23 1.92
CA VAL A 57 -13.42 -1.50 0.69
C VAL A 57 -11.91 -1.34 0.56
N ALA A 58 -11.23 -0.99 1.65
CA ALA A 58 -9.77 -0.89 1.68
C ALA A 58 -9.10 -2.23 1.34
N THR A 59 -9.62 -3.34 1.87
CA THR A 59 -9.12 -4.69 1.56
C THR A 59 -9.38 -5.08 0.11
N GLY A 60 -10.58 -4.82 -0.41
CA GLY A 60 -10.91 -5.05 -1.83
C GLY A 60 -10.05 -4.24 -2.79
N LEU A 61 -9.63 -3.04 -2.40
CA LEU A 61 -8.72 -2.19 -3.19
C LEU A 61 -7.25 -2.60 -3.07
N HIS A 62 -6.85 -3.36 -2.04
CA HIS A 62 -5.46 -3.72 -1.84
C HIS A 62 -4.91 -4.55 -3.01
N TYR A 63 -5.64 -5.59 -3.41
CA TYR A 63 -5.24 -6.49 -4.47
C TYR A 63 -4.97 -5.78 -5.82
N PRO A 64 -5.93 -5.02 -6.41
CA PRO A 64 -5.67 -4.34 -7.68
C PRO A 64 -4.55 -3.30 -7.55
N LEU A 65 -4.41 -2.65 -6.38
CA LEU A 65 -3.33 -1.70 -6.15
C LEU A 65 -1.96 -2.38 -6.11
N ALA A 66 -1.86 -3.57 -5.51
CA ALA A 66 -0.65 -4.37 -5.49
C ALA A 66 -0.22 -4.82 -6.90
N ILE A 67 -1.18 -5.21 -7.75
CA ILE A 67 -0.91 -5.56 -9.16
C ILE A 67 -0.38 -4.36 -9.94
N LEU A 68 -1.07 -3.21 -9.85
CA LEU A 68 -0.66 -1.98 -10.54
C LEU A 68 0.72 -1.52 -10.08
N TRP A 69 1.00 -1.62 -8.78
CA TRP A 69 2.32 -1.31 -8.24
C TRP A 69 3.40 -2.23 -8.80
N ALA A 70 3.19 -3.55 -8.78
CA ALA A 70 4.18 -4.51 -9.27
C ALA A 70 4.47 -4.33 -10.76
N PHE A 71 3.46 -4.01 -11.57
CA PHE A 71 3.67 -3.64 -12.96
C PHE A 71 4.56 -2.41 -13.10
N GLY A 72 4.16 -1.29 -12.46
CA GLY A 72 4.88 -0.02 -12.56
C GLY A 72 6.31 -0.13 -12.02
N PHE A 73 6.50 -0.84 -10.91
CA PHE A 73 7.80 -1.13 -10.34
C PHE A 73 8.64 -2.00 -11.28
N GLY A 74 8.09 -3.08 -11.85
CA GLY A 74 8.79 -3.96 -12.77
C GLY A 74 9.28 -3.21 -14.02
N VAL A 75 8.41 -2.39 -14.61
CA VAL A 75 8.78 -1.53 -15.75
C VAL A 75 9.89 -0.55 -15.35
N ALA A 76 9.72 0.17 -14.24
CA ALA A 76 10.72 1.13 -13.77
C ALA A 76 12.07 0.48 -13.43
N PHE A 77 12.05 -0.69 -12.80
CA PHE A 77 13.23 -1.48 -12.46
C PHE A 77 13.96 -1.95 -13.72
N SER A 78 13.24 -2.46 -14.72
CA SER A 78 13.83 -2.90 -15.98
C SER A 78 14.46 -1.74 -16.77
N ILE A 79 13.79 -0.58 -16.80
CA ILE A 79 14.35 0.65 -17.39
C ILE A 79 15.62 1.08 -16.65
N ALA A 80 15.59 1.12 -15.32
CA ALA A 80 16.74 1.48 -14.50
C ALA A 80 17.90 0.49 -14.69
N TRP A 81 17.60 -0.81 -14.80
CA TRP A 81 18.59 -1.87 -15.03
C TRP A 81 19.26 -1.75 -16.40
N ARG A 82 18.51 -1.42 -17.46
CA ARG A 82 19.03 -1.20 -18.82
C ARG A 82 19.94 0.03 -18.92
N ARG A 83 19.79 1.04 -18.04
CA ARG A 83 20.65 2.23 -17.99
C ARG A 83 22.02 2.00 -17.34
N VAL A 84 22.24 0.84 -16.70
CA VAL A 84 23.57 0.45 -16.24
C VAL A 84 24.37 -0.02 -17.46
N PRO A 85 25.55 0.55 -17.76
CA PRO A 85 26.27 0.25 -18.99
C PRO A 85 26.64 -1.23 -19.04
N LYS A 86 25.90 -2.00 -19.84
CA LYS A 86 26.25 -3.36 -20.22
C LYS A 86 26.69 -3.31 -21.67
N THR A 87 27.89 -3.80 -21.91
CA THR A 87 28.66 -3.72 -23.16
C THR A 87 28.09 -4.51 -24.35
N PHE A 88 26.81 -4.88 -24.34
CA PHE A 88 26.23 -5.71 -25.39
C PHE A 88 25.03 -5.02 -26.04
N PHE A 89 25.30 -4.56 -27.26
CA PHE A 89 24.37 -4.21 -28.31
C PHE A 89 23.13 -5.11 -28.31
N GLU A 90 21.94 -4.52 -28.32
CA GLU A 90 20.80 -5.13 -28.99
C GLU A 90 19.83 -4.06 -29.50
N ARG A 91 19.52 -4.19 -30.79
CA ARG A 91 18.59 -3.38 -31.58
C ARG A 91 17.16 -3.61 -31.08
N ASP A 92 16.72 -2.87 -30.08
CA ASP A 92 15.29 -2.63 -29.83
C ASP A 92 14.98 -1.21 -30.32
N SER A 93 14.18 -1.08 -31.38
CA SER A 93 13.92 0.22 -32.05
C SER A 93 13.16 1.24 -31.19
N VAL A 94 12.67 0.86 -30.00
CA VAL A 94 12.07 1.76 -29.00
C VAL A 94 12.55 1.46 -27.55
N GLY A 95 13.26 0.35 -27.33
CA GLY A 95 13.82 -0.03 -26.02
C GLY A 95 12.80 -0.47 -24.94
N LEU A 96 11.51 -0.58 -25.28
CA LEU A 96 10.39 -0.69 -24.35
C LEU A 96 9.76 -2.09 -24.23
N ASP A 97 9.98 -2.99 -25.18
CA ASP A 97 9.36 -4.32 -25.19
C ASP A 97 9.80 -5.17 -23.99
N TYR A 98 11.08 -5.15 -23.66
CA TYR A 98 11.62 -5.87 -22.51
C TYR A 98 11.20 -5.28 -21.15
N PRO A 99 11.16 -3.96 -20.93
CA PRO A 99 10.49 -3.37 -19.77
C PRO A 99 9.04 -3.82 -19.59
N LEU A 100 8.25 -3.87 -20.67
CA LEU A 100 6.87 -4.31 -20.61
C LEU A 100 6.74 -5.78 -20.24
N GLN A 101 7.55 -6.66 -20.85
CA GLN A 101 7.59 -8.09 -20.51
C GLN A 101 7.99 -8.32 -19.06
N PHE A 102 9.00 -7.61 -18.55
CA PHE A 102 9.42 -7.71 -17.16
C PHE A 102 8.36 -7.14 -16.19
N GLY A 103 7.64 -6.09 -16.60
CA GLY A 103 6.46 -5.59 -15.90
C GLY A 103 5.36 -6.65 -15.78
N MET A 104 5.04 -7.35 -16.87
CA MET A 104 4.06 -8.44 -16.86
C MET A 104 4.49 -9.60 -15.96
N PHE A 105 5.74 -10.04 -16.05
CA PHE A 105 6.29 -11.05 -15.15
C PHE A 105 6.19 -10.64 -13.67
N SER A 106 6.49 -9.37 -13.38
CA SER A 106 6.36 -8.83 -12.01
C SER A 106 4.91 -8.84 -11.53
N MET A 107 3.93 -8.56 -12.40
CA MET A 107 2.50 -8.71 -12.08
C MET A 107 2.13 -10.14 -11.77
N GLU A 108 2.62 -11.13 -12.53
CA GLU A 108 2.31 -12.55 -12.30
C GLU A 108 2.82 -13.02 -10.93
N VAL A 109 4.06 -12.65 -10.59
CA VAL A 109 4.63 -12.94 -9.26
C VAL A 109 3.80 -12.27 -8.17
N MET A 110 3.39 -11.02 -8.38
CA MET A 110 2.56 -10.29 -7.43
C MET A 110 1.10 -10.75 -7.42
N ALA A 111 0.60 -11.45 -8.43
CA ALA A 111 -0.74 -12.03 -8.37
C ALA A 111 -0.81 -13.08 -7.26
N ILE A 112 0.23 -13.91 -7.14
CA ILE A 112 0.32 -14.93 -6.09
C ILE A 112 0.58 -14.28 -4.73
N ALA A 113 1.61 -13.43 -4.63
CA ALA A 113 1.94 -12.75 -3.37
C ALA A 113 0.87 -11.72 -2.93
N GLY A 114 0.14 -11.18 -3.90
CA GLY A 114 -0.95 -10.21 -3.74
C GLY A 114 -2.14 -10.82 -3.00
N ILE A 115 -2.47 -12.08 -3.26
CA ILE A 115 -3.53 -12.78 -2.52
C ILE A 115 -3.16 -12.88 -1.04
N ALA A 116 -1.93 -13.34 -0.75
CA ALA A 116 -1.45 -13.51 0.62
C ALA A 116 -1.38 -12.17 1.38
N SER A 117 -0.86 -11.12 0.74
CA SER A 117 -0.80 -9.78 1.32
C SER A 117 -2.17 -9.15 1.51
N THR A 118 -3.13 -9.40 0.61
CA THR A 118 -4.53 -8.96 0.76
C THR A 118 -5.20 -9.64 1.95
N ALA A 119 -5.01 -10.95 2.12
CA ALA A 119 -5.54 -11.67 3.27
C ALA A 119 -4.94 -11.13 4.58
N ALA A 120 -3.62 -10.91 4.61
CA ALA A 120 -2.93 -10.34 5.78
C ALA A 120 -3.42 -8.92 6.10
N TYR A 121 -3.55 -8.07 5.09
CA TYR A 121 -4.06 -6.71 5.25
C TYR A 121 -5.50 -6.70 5.77
N GLY A 122 -6.37 -7.54 5.19
CA GLY A 122 -7.75 -7.68 5.63
C GLY A 122 -7.87 -8.12 7.08
N LEU A 123 -7.04 -9.09 7.52
CA LEU A 123 -6.99 -9.55 8.91
C LEU A 123 -6.56 -8.43 9.86
N VAL A 124 -5.48 -7.71 9.54
CA VAL A 124 -4.97 -6.60 10.36
C VAL A 124 -6.00 -5.47 10.45
N SER A 125 -6.57 -5.09 9.31
CA SER A 125 -7.59 -4.04 9.24
C SER A 125 -8.85 -4.42 10.02
N TYR A 126 -9.28 -5.68 9.96
CA TYR A 126 -10.40 -6.19 10.73
C TYR A 126 -10.13 -6.15 12.24
N CYS A 127 -8.94 -6.59 12.67
CA CYS A 127 -8.54 -6.53 14.07
C CYS A 127 -8.56 -5.09 14.61
N ILE A 128 -7.97 -4.13 13.89
CA ILE A 128 -7.95 -2.72 14.27
C ILE A 128 -9.38 -2.17 14.39
N HIS A 129 -10.23 -2.47 13.42
CA HIS A 129 -11.64 -2.08 13.44
C HIS A 129 -12.37 -2.63 14.66
N ARG A 130 -12.18 -3.92 14.97
CA ARG A 130 -12.82 -4.57 16.13
C ARG A 130 -12.34 -3.98 17.46
N PHE A 131 -11.04 -3.75 17.63
CA PHE A 131 -10.49 -3.11 18.83
C PHE A 131 -11.00 -1.68 19.02
N ARG A 132 -11.18 -0.92 17.93
CA ARG A 132 -11.73 0.43 17.99
C ARG A 132 -13.16 0.44 18.51
N ILE A 133 -14.01 -0.48 18.03
CA ILE A 133 -15.39 -0.63 18.51
C ILE A 133 -15.43 -0.99 19.99
N THR A 134 -14.59 -1.94 20.43
CA THR A 134 -14.56 -2.35 21.85
C THR A 134 -14.22 -1.17 22.77
N ARG A 135 -13.24 -0.31 22.39
CA ARG A 135 -12.89 0.88 23.19
C ARG A 135 -14.05 1.87 23.32
N THR A 136 -14.78 2.15 22.24
CA THR A 136 -15.90 3.10 22.27
C THR A 136 -17.06 2.62 23.14
N SER A 137 -17.31 1.30 23.18
CA SER A 137 -18.35 0.71 24.01
C SER A 137 -18.01 0.78 25.52
N THR A 138 -16.74 0.55 25.89
CA THR A 138 -16.30 0.63 27.30
C THR A 138 -16.38 2.05 27.86
N THR A 139 -15.99 3.06 27.09
CA THR A 139 -16.07 4.47 27.54
C THR A 139 -17.52 4.94 27.72
N THR A 140 -18.42 4.53 26.81
CA THR A 140 -19.85 4.88 26.90
C THR A 140 -20.52 4.18 28.08
N GLY A 141 -20.19 2.90 28.33
CA GLY A 141 -20.67 2.15 29.49
C GLY A 141 -20.23 2.76 30.82
N ASN A 142 -18.96 3.14 30.97
CA ASN A 142 -18.47 3.78 32.20
C ASN A 142 -19.11 5.15 32.45
N ASN A 143 -19.33 5.96 31.41
CA ASN A 143 -20.00 7.26 31.56
C ASN A 143 -21.49 7.12 31.91
N ALA A 144 -22.16 6.07 31.40
CA ALA A 144 -23.55 5.77 31.76
C ALA A 144 -23.67 5.33 33.23
N VAL A 145 -22.78 4.45 33.69
CA VAL A 145 -22.75 3.97 35.09
C VAL A 145 -22.42 5.11 36.06
N HIS A 146 -21.50 6.00 35.70
CA HIS A 146 -21.16 7.17 36.54
C HIS A 146 -22.32 8.18 36.63
N ARG A 147 -23.13 8.35 35.57
CA ARG A 147 -24.32 9.21 35.62
C ARG A 147 -25.44 8.61 36.47
N SER A 148 -25.70 7.31 36.39
CA SER A 148 -26.74 6.67 37.20
C SER A 148 -26.41 6.64 38.71
N GLY A 149 -25.12 6.64 39.07
CA GLY A 149 -24.70 6.70 40.47
C GLY A 149 -24.82 8.09 41.11
N VAL A 150 -24.72 9.16 40.32
CA VAL A 150 -24.82 10.55 40.81
C VAL A 150 -26.27 10.98 41.02
N SER A 151 -27.23 10.38 40.30
CA SER A 151 -28.67 10.66 40.47
C SER A 151 -29.34 9.91 41.62
N ALA A 152 -28.68 8.96 42.27
CA ALA A 152 -29.26 8.16 43.35
C ALA A 152 -28.91 8.66 44.77
N SER A 153 -28.14 9.75 44.90
CA SER A 153 -27.70 10.27 46.21
C SER A 153 -28.28 11.64 46.57
N SER A 154 -29.33 12.12 45.88
CA SER A 154 -29.95 13.43 46.14
C SER A 154 -31.25 13.39 46.93
N ASP A 155 -31.80 12.21 47.22
CA ASP A 155 -33.09 12.09 47.92
C ASP A 155 -32.82 11.63 49.36
N GLY A 156 -32.46 12.62 50.18
CA GLY A 156 -32.58 12.56 51.64
C GLY A 156 -33.98 12.96 52.09
#